data_AF-L7JIW6-F1
#
_entry.id   AF-L7JIW6-F1
#
_cell.length_a   1.000
_cell.length_b   1.000
_cell.length_c   1.000
_cell.angle_alpha   90.00
_cell.angle_beta   90.00
_cell.angle_gamma   90.00
#
_symmetry.space_group_name_H-M   'P 1'
#
loop_
_entity.id
_entity.type
_entity.pdbx_description
1 polymer ?
#
loop_
_entity_poly.entity_id
_entity_poly.type
_entity_poly.pdbx_seq_one_letter_code
_entity_poly.pdbx_strand_id
1 'polypeptide(L)'
;MPSTHNVDKPWDTEDIDKWKVDPFTPSDNAGGTFAEESSFMTLFPKYREVYLRQSWPLVTKALEKYGIATTLDLVEGSMTVKTTRKTFDPAAILNARDLIKLLARSVPAPQAIKILEDGVACDIIKIRNLVRNKERFIKRRQRILGPNGSTLKALELLTSTYILVHGNTVSAMGPYKGLKEVRRVVEDCMNNVHPIYLIKELMVKRELAKDPALANESWDRFLPNFKKRSLSHRRVPHKVNDKSKKTYTAFPPAPEKSKVDLQIESGEYFLGKEAKKRAAETERQEQAKVKKEERKREREKDFVPPEEPGTQTKKRKTKA
;
A
#
# COMPACT_ATOMS: atom_id res chain seq x y z
N MET A 1 -23.65 -18.44 31.12
CA MET A 1 -24.46 -19.56 31.64
C MET A 1 -24.92 -20.36 30.45
N PRO A 2 -24.67 -21.68 30.39
CA PRO A 2 -25.33 -22.52 29.40
C PRO A 2 -26.84 -22.50 29.68
N SER A 3 -27.65 -22.39 28.63
CA SER A 3 -29.12 -22.40 28.70
C SER A 3 -29.63 -23.52 29.61
N THR A 4 -30.42 -23.18 30.64
CA THR A 4 -31.08 -24.12 31.57
C THR A 4 -32.29 -24.83 30.96
N HIS A 5 -32.63 -24.54 29.69
CA HIS A 5 -33.71 -25.18 28.94
C HIS A 5 -33.15 -25.97 27.75
N ASN A 6 -32.39 -27.03 28.04
CA ASN A 6 -32.16 -28.10 27.06
C ASN A 6 -33.26 -29.14 27.26
N VAL A 7 -34.46 -28.83 26.76
CA VAL A 7 -35.53 -29.81 26.63
C VAL A 7 -35.18 -30.70 25.45
N ASP A 8 -35.27 -32.02 25.61
CA ASP A 8 -35.08 -32.96 24.51
C ASP A 8 -36.06 -32.62 23.39
N LYS A 9 -35.51 -32.34 22.20
CA LYS A 9 -36.29 -32.08 21.00
C LYS A 9 -36.36 -33.39 20.23
N PRO A 10 -37.46 -34.17 20.34
CA PRO A 10 -37.58 -35.47 19.67
C PRO A 10 -37.55 -35.38 18.13
N TRP A 11 -37.70 -34.17 17.58
CA TRP A 11 -37.53 -33.87 16.16
C TRP A 11 -36.11 -33.43 15.78
N ASP A 12 -35.18 -33.35 16.74
CA ASP A 12 -33.80 -32.93 16.57
C ASP A 12 -32.86 -34.13 16.67
N THR A 13 -33.00 -35.07 15.73
CA THR A 13 -32.15 -36.27 15.62
C THR A 13 -30.79 -35.93 15.01
N GLU A 14 -29.74 -36.67 15.39
CA GLU A 14 -28.37 -36.44 14.91
C GLU A 14 -28.22 -36.55 13.37
N ASP A 15 -29.16 -37.22 12.70
CA ASP A 15 -29.21 -37.37 11.24
C ASP A 15 -29.64 -36.10 10.49
N ILE A 16 -30.20 -35.08 11.18
CA ILE A 16 -30.72 -33.87 10.53
C ILE A 16 -29.60 -32.85 10.34
N ASP A 17 -29.23 -32.59 9.08
CA ASP A 17 -28.29 -31.51 8.74
C ASP A 17 -28.95 -30.14 8.90
N LYS A 18 -28.77 -29.55 10.10
CA LYS A 18 -29.28 -28.22 10.48
C LYS A 18 -28.75 -27.08 9.60
N TRP A 19 -27.71 -27.31 8.82
CA TRP A 19 -27.04 -26.30 8.01
C TRP A 19 -27.30 -26.46 6.51
N LYS A 20 -28.11 -27.44 6.12
CA LYS A 20 -28.54 -27.60 4.74
C LYS A 20 -29.42 -26.43 4.34
N VAL A 21 -29.03 -25.73 3.28
CA VAL A 21 -29.81 -24.64 2.70
C VAL A 21 -30.66 -25.24 1.58
N ASP A 22 -31.96 -25.36 1.81
CA ASP A 22 -32.90 -25.78 0.78
C ASP A 22 -33.30 -24.58 -0.10
N PRO A 23 -33.48 -24.79 -1.42
CA PRO A 23 -33.79 -23.70 -2.35
C PRO A 23 -35.19 -23.14 -2.10
N PHE A 24 -35.31 -21.82 -2.07
CA PHE A 24 -36.61 -21.15 -1.89
C PHE A 24 -37.40 -21.16 -3.21
N THR A 25 -38.53 -21.85 -3.25
CA THR A 25 -39.37 -21.96 -4.44
C THR A 25 -40.55 -20.99 -4.38
N PRO A 26 -41.21 -20.70 -5.52
CA PRO A 26 -42.42 -19.87 -5.53
C PRO A 26 -43.55 -20.40 -4.63
N SER A 27 -43.60 -21.71 -4.38
CA SER A 27 -44.59 -22.36 -3.51
C SER A 27 -44.37 -22.06 -2.03
N ASP A 28 -43.14 -21.72 -1.63
CA ASP A 28 -42.78 -21.42 -0.24
C ASP A 28 -43.16 -19.99 0.17
N ASN A 29 -43.63 -19.18 -0.78
CA ASN A 29 -44.05 -17.80 -0.54
C ASN A 29 -45.45 -17.72 0.11
N ALA A 30 -45.54 -18.15 1.37
CA ALA A 30 -46.77 -18.13 2.16
C ALA A 30 -47.31 -16.70 2.44
N GLY A 31 -46.44 -15.68 2.39
CA GLY A 31 -46.78 -14.28 2.65
C GLY A 31 -47.39 -13.54 1.45
N GLY A 32 -47.39 -14.15 0.26
CA GLY A 32 -47.90 -13.53 -0.96
C GLY A 32 -46.96 -12.46 -1.54
N THR A 33 -47.52 -11.52 -2.31
CA THR A 33 -46.72 -10.51 -3.01
C THR A 33 -46.26 -9.38 -2.09
N PHE A 34 -45.04 -8.87 -2.29
CA PHE A 34 -44.55 -7.72 -1.52
C PHE A 34 -45.45 -6.49 -1.66
N ALA A 35 -45.74 -5.84 -0.53
CA ALA A 35 -46.46 -4.56 -0.48
C ALA A 35 -45.55 -3.37 -0.84
N GLU A 36 -44.27 -3.47 -0.52
CA GLU A 36 -43.27 -2.41 -0.71
C GLU A 36 -42.28 -2.76 -1.84
N GLU A 37 -41.72 -1.72 -2.47
CA GLU A 37 -40.73 -1.85 -3.53
C GLU A 37 -39.32 -1.61 -2.99
N SER A 38 -38.41 -2.56 -3.24
CA SER A 38 -36.99 -2.40 -2.98
C SER A 38 -36.27 -2.10 -4.29
N SER A 39 -35.48 -1.03 -4.31
CA SER A 39 -34.75 -0.58 -5.49
C SER A 39 -33.28 -0.32 -5.16
N PHE A 40 -32.37 -0.89 -5.94
CA PHE A 40 -30.93 -0.64 -5.86
C PHE A 40 -30.38 -0.14 -7.19
N MET A 41 -29.47 0.82 -7.11
CA MET A 41 -28.81 1.43 -8.26
C MET A 41 -27.29 1.35 -8.11
N THR A 42 -26.58 1.16 -9.21
CA THR A 42 -25.11 1.24 -9.26
C THR A 42 -24.65 1.92 -10.53
N LEU A 43 -23.76 2.91 -10.40
CA LEU A 43 -23.12 3.60 -11.52
C LEU A 43 -22.02 2.75 -12.14
N PHE A 44 -21.85 2.82 -13.45
CA PHE A 44 -20.75 2.16 -14.18
C PHE A 44 -19.91 3.15 -15.00
N PRO A 45 -18.61 2.86 -15.22
CA PRO A 45 -17.77 3.72 -16.05
C PRO A 45 -18.17 3.70 -17.53
N LYS A 46 -18.05 4.84 -18.22
CA LYS A 46 -18.44 5.00 -19.64
C LYS A 46 -17.89 3.92 -20.58
N TYR A 47 -16.65 3.47 -20.37
CA TYR A 47 -16.04 2.42 -21.21
C TYR A 47 -16.75 1.05 -21.13
N ARG A 48 -17.58 0.80 -20.11
CA ARG A 48 -18.35 -0.44 -19.96
C ARG A 48 -19.66 -0.45 -20.76
N GLU A 49 -20.12 0.70 -21.21
CA GLU A 49 -21.43 0.87 -21.86
C GLU A 49 -21.64 -0.09 -23.03
N VAL A 50 -20.66 -0.18 -23.93
CA VAL A 50 -20.74 -1.02 -25.14
C VAL A 50 -20.97 -2.50 -24.78
N TYR A 51 -20.22 -3.00 -23.80
CA TYR A 51 -20.35 -4.38 -23.33
C TYR A 51 -21.66 -4.60 -22.58
N LEU A 52 -22.05 -3.67 -21.71
CA LEU A 52 -23.29 -3.79 -20.94
C LEU A 52 -24.49 -3.79 -21.87
N ARG A 53 -24.54 -2.91 -22.88
CA ARG A 53 -25.60 -2.89 -23.89
C ARG A 53 -25.74 -4.22 -24.64
N GLN A 54 -24.63 -4.83 -25.04
CA GLN A 54 -24.63 -6.12 -25.75
C GLN A 54 -25.04 -7.29 -24.85
N SER A 55 -24.59 -7.28 -23.59
CA SER A 55 -24.83 -8.37 -22.63
C SER A 55 -26.12 -8.20 -21.81
N TRP A 56 -26.79 -7.05 -21.89
CA TRP A 56 -27.98 -6.73 -21.11
C TRP A 56 -29.14 -7.71 -21.29
N PRO A 57 -29.47 -8.19 -22.51
CA PRO A 57 -30.58 -9.14 -22.70
C PRO A 57 -30.39 -10.46 -21.93
N LEU A 58 -29.14 -10.86 -21.69
CA LEU A 58 -28.80 -12.05 -20.92
C LEU A 58 -29.03 -11.80 -19.41
N VAL A 59 -28.73 -10.59 -18.94
CA VAL A 59 -28.98 -10.17 -17.54
C VAL A 59 -30.48 -10.03 -17.26
N THR A 60 -31.24 -9.40 -18.16
CA THR A 60 -32.70 -9.26 -18.02
C THR A 60 -33.37 -10.63 -17.94
N LYS A 61 -33.03 -11.55 -18.85
CA LYS A 61 -33.57 -12.91 -18.87
C LYS A 61 -33.22 -13.71 -17.61
N ALA A 62 -32.05 -13.46 -17.01
CA ALA A 62 -31.66 -14.11 -15.76
C ALA A 62 -32.47 -13.60 -14.57
N LEU A 63 -32.64 -12.28 -14.44
CA LEU A 63 -33.37 -11.65 -13.33
C LEU A 63 -34.89 -11.81 -13.43
N GLU A 64 -35.43 -11.92 -14.64
CA GLU A 64 -36.87 -12.16 -14.87
C GLU A 64 -37.35 -13.47 -14.25
N LYS A 65 -36.50 -14.50 -14.19
CA LYS A 65 -36.80 -15.78 -13.52
C LYS A 65 -37.10 -15.63 -12.03
N TYR A 66 -36.51 -14.61 -11.39
CA TYR A 66 -36.70 -14.28 -9.98
C TYR A 66 -37.77 -13.18 -9.79
N GLY A 67 -38.43 -12.76 -10.88
CA GLY A 67 -39.41 -11.68 -10.84
C GLY A 67 -38.80 -10.31 -10.52
N ILE A 68 -37.53 -10.08 -10.83
CA ILE A 68 -36.84 -8.81 -10.57
C ILE A 68 -36.77 -7.99 -11.87
N ALA A 69 -37.20 -6.74 -11.80
CA ALA A 69 -37.07 -5.80 -12.91
C ALA A 69 -35.67 -5.20 -12.94
N THR A 70 -35.10 -4.99 -14.13
CA THR A 70 -33.81 -4.33 -14.29
C THR A 70 -33.82 -3.32 -15.42
N THR A 71 -33.18 -2.18 -15.22
CA THR A 71 -33.07 -1.11 -16.21
C THR A 71 -31.61 -0.68 -16.37
N LEU A 72 -31.24 -0.36 -17.61
CA LEU A 72 -29.92 0.14 -17.97
C LEU A 72 -30.08 1.55 -18.54
N ASP A 73 -29.55 2.54 -17.82
CA ASP A 73 -29.50 3.92 -18.28
C ASP A 73 -28.11 4.23 -18.85
N LEU A 74 -28.06 4.54 -20.15
CA LEU A 74 -26.84 4.88 -20.88
C LEU A 74 -26.50 6.39 -20.80
N VAL A 75 -27.47 7.22 -20.44
CA VAL A 75 -27.30 8.68 -20.31
C VAL A 75 -26.64 8.97 -18.97
N GLU A 76 -27.24 8.50 -17.87
CA GLU A 76 -26.65 8.62 -16.53
C GLU A 76 -25.48 7.66 -16.31
N GLY A 77 -25.43 6.55 -17.06
CA GLY A 77 -24.45 5.48 -16.85
C GLY A 77 -24.74 4.68 -15.58
N SER A 78 -26.00 4.33 -15.37
CA SER A 78 -26.50 3.63 -14.18
C SER A 78 -27.21 2.32 -14.52
N MET A 79 -27.08 1.33 -13.64
CA MET A 79 -27.87 0.09 -13.67
C MET A 79 -28.75 0.06 -12.44
N THR A 80 -30.04 -0.22 -12.63
CA THR A 80 -31.01 -0.30 -11.54
C THR A 80 -31.68 -1.67 -11.53
N VAL A 81 -31.92 -2.21 -10.34
CA VAL A 81 -32.71 -3.42 -10.10
C VAL A 81 -33.80 -3.11 -9.09
N LYS A 82 -35.00 -3.62 -9.33
CA LYS A 82 -36.18 -3.37 -8.49
C LYS A 82 -36.99 -4.64 -8.28
N THR A 83 -37.54 -4.81 -7.08
CA THR A 83 -38.54 -5.86 -6.83
C THR A 83 -39.82 -5.54 -7.57
N THR A 84 -40.58 -6.57 -7.93
CA THR A 84 -41.88 -6.44 -8.57
C THR A 84 -42.92 -7.22 -7.77
N ARG A 85 -44.20 -7.08 -8.14
CA ARG A 85 -45.27 -7.90 -7.56
C ARG A 85 -45.12 -9.41 -7.83
N LYS A 86 -44.23 -9.80 -8.75
CA LYS A 86 -43.94 -11.21 -9.07
C LYS A 86 -42.70 -11.75 -8.34
N THR A 87 -41.97 -10.92 -7.60
CA THR A 87 -40.84 -11.38 -6.81
C THR A 87 -41.38 -12.25 -5.67
N PHE A 88 -40.93 -13.50 -5.59
CA PHE A 88 -41.33 -14.45 -4.55
C PHE A 88 -40.27 -14.56 -3.44
N ASP A 89 -38.98 -14.50 -3.80
CA ASP A 89 -37.88 -14.56 -2.85
C ASP A 89 -37.49 -13.15 -2.36
N PRO A 90 -37.58 -12.87 -1.04
CA PRO A 90 -37.18 -11.57 -0.49
C PRO A 90 -35.66 -11.30 -0.56
N ALA A 91 -34.82 -12.34 -0.59
CA ALA A 91 -33.37 -12.21 -0.62
C ALA A 91 -32.81 -12.01 -2.04
N ALA A 92 -33.53 -12.44 -3.09
CA ALA A 92 -33.10 -12.35 -4.48
C ALA A 92 -32.69 -10.92 -4.91
N ILE A 93 -33.32 -9.88 -4.35
CA ILE A 93 -32.96 -8.49 -4.65
C ILE A 93 -31.55 -8.12 -4.18
N LEU A 94 -31.05 -8.75 -3.11
CA LEU A 94 -29.69 -8.56 -2.62
C LEU A 94 -28.67 -9.20 -3.58
N ASN A 95 -28.99 -10.37 -4.12
CA ASN A 95 -28.18 -11.03 -5.15
C ASN A 95 -28.18 -10.21 -6.46
N ALA A 96 -29.33 -9.64 -6.85
CA ALA A 96 -29.43 -8.75 -8.00
C ALA A 96 -28.62 -7.45 -7.83
N ARG A 97 -28.62 -6.87 -6.63
CA ARG A 97 -27.76 -5.73 -6.26
C ARG A 97 -26.29 -6.07 -6.43
N ASP A 98 -25.89 -7.26 -6.01
CA ASP A 98 -24.49 -7.68 -6.08
C ASP A 98 -24.07 -8.05 -7.51
N LEU A 99 -24.99 -8.58 -8.33
CA LEU A 99 -24.83 -8.76 -9.77
C LEU A 99 -24.48 -7.45 -10.48
N ILE A 100 -25.27 -6.38 -10.29
CA ILE A 100 -25.01 -5.09 -10.96
C ILE A 100 -23.70 -4.45 -10.48
N LYS A 101 -23.32 -4.64 -9.20
CA LYS A 101 -22.01 -4.20 -8.69
C LYS A 101 -20.86 -4.94 -9.36
N LEU A 102 -20.98 -6.25 -9.58
CA LEU A 102 -19.96 -7.05 -10.28
C LEU A 102 -19.81 -6.63 -11.74
N LEU A 103 -20.92 -6.39 -12.44
CA LEU A 103 -20.94 -5.90 -13.82
C LEU A 103 -20.24 -4.53 -13.95
N ALA A 104 -20.49 -3.63 -12.99
CA ALA A 104 -19.82 -2.32 -12.90
C ALA A 104 -18.31 -2.45 -12.66
N ARG A 105 -17.86 -3.53 -12.02
CA ARG A 105 -16.45 -3.87 -11.78
C ARG A 105 -15.80 -4.68 -12.91
N SER A 106 -16.43 -4.71 -14.09
CA SER A 106 -15.92 -5.37 -15.29
C SER A 106 -15.92 -6.89 -15.25
N VAL A 107 -16.68 -7.52 -14.34
CA VAL A 107 -16.90 -8.97 -14.40
C VAL A 107 -17.77 -9.31 -15.63
N PRO A 108 -17.43 -10.34 -16.43
CA PRO A 108 -18.25 -10.76 -17.56
C PRO A 108 -19.64 -11.25 -17.11
N ALA A 109 -20.68 -10.93 -17.87
CA ALA A 109 -22.06 -11.26 -17.52
C ALA A 109 -22.33 -12.77 -17.30
N PRO A 110 -21.81 -13.70 -18.12
CA PRO A 110 -22.01 -15.14 -17.88
C PRO A 110 -21.42 -15.62 -16.54
N GLN A 111 -20.34 -15.00 -16.10
CA GLN A 111 -19.72 -15.33 -14.82
C GLN A 111 -20.45 -14.63 -13.66
N ALA A 112 -20.88 -13.38 -13.86
CA ALA A 112 -21.57 -12.60 -12.84
C ALA A 112 -22.94 -13.19 -12.47
N ILE A 113 -23.68 -13.75 -13.44
CA ILE A 113 -25.01 -14.34 -13.21
C ILE A 113 -25.01 -15.50 -12.21
N LYS A 114 -23.87 -16.20 -12.05
CA LYS A 114 -23.72 -17.26 -11.04
C LYS A 114 -23.93 -16.77 -9.60
N ILE A 115 -23.92 -15.46 -9.36
CA ILE A 115 -24.25 -14.88 -8.05
C ILE A 115 -25.73 -15.07 -7.65
N LEU A 116 -26.59 -15.41 -8.63
CA LEU A 116 -28.00 -15.71 -8.37
C LEU A 116 -28.20 -17.15 -7.87
N GLU A 117 -27.16 -17.99 -7.91
CA GLU A 117 -27.17 -19.36 -7.38
C GLU A 117 -26.83 -19.33 -5.88
N ASP A 118 -27.50 -20.19 -5.10
CA ASP A 118 -27.26 -20.29 -3.68
C ASP A 118 -25.83 -20.79 -3.36
N GLY A 119 -25.25 -20.26 -2.28
CA GLY A 119 -23.89 -20.60 -1.85
C GLY A 119 -22.77 -19.88 -2.60
N VAL A 120 -23.09 -19.10 -3.65
CA VAL A 120 -22.16 -18.19 -4.31
C VAL A 120 -22.35 -16.80 -3.74
N ALA A 121 -21.28 -16.23 -3.18
CA ALA A 121 -21.25 -14.85 -2.73
C ALA A 121 -20.22 -14.05 -3.53
N CYS A 122 -20.24 -12.72 -3.38
CA CYS A 122 -19.24 -11.85 -3.96
C CYS A 122 -18.52 -11.04 -2.88
N ASP A 123 -17.28 -10.68 -3.18
CA ASP A 123 -16.51 -9.77 -2.37
C ASP A 123 -15.75 -8.75 -3.25
N ILE A 124 -15.90 -7.46 -2.95
CA ILE A 124 -15.24 -6.36 -3.67
C ILE A 124 -14.21 -5.74 -2.73
N ILE A 125 -12.96 -6.17 -2.87
CA ILE A 125 -11.85 -5.78 -2.01
C ILE A 125 -11.23 -4.48 -2.51
N LYS A 126 -11.27 -3.43 -1.68
CA LYS A 126 -10.70 -2.12 -2.00
C LYS A 126 -9.21 -2.07 -1.70
N ILE A 127 -8.39 -2.03 -2.75
CA ILE A 127 -6.92 -2.02 -2.64
C ILE A 127 -6.29 -0.62 -2.76
N ARG A 128 -7.03 0.39 -3.25
CA ARG A 128 -6.52 1.76 -3.51
C ARG A 128 -5.81 2.39 -2.32
N ASN A 129 -6.37 2.24 -1.12
CA ASN A 129 -5.91 2.98 0.06
C ASN A 129 -4.81 2.23 0.85
N LEU A 130 -4.45 1.02 0.43
CA LEU A 130 -3.47 0.18 1.14
C LEU A 130 -2.02 0.58 0.86
N VAL A 131 -1.76 1.28 -0.25
CA VAL A 131 -0.40 1.67 -0.66
C VAL A 131 -0.38 3.14 -1.07
N ARG A 132 0.48 3.94 -0.41
CA ARG A 132 0.59 5.39 -0.68
C ARG A 132 1.18 5.74 -2.04
N ASN A 133 2.24 5.04 -2.45
CA ASN A 133 2.96 5.33 -3.69
C ASN A 133 2.35 4.57 -4.87
N LYS A 134 2.00 5.28 -5.95
CA LYS A 134 1.41 4.75 -7.18
C LYS A 134 2.23 3.63 -7.84
N GLU A 135 3.56 3.79 -7.94
CA GLU A 135 4.41 2.77 -8.56
C GLU A 135 4.43 1.49 -7.73
N ARG A 136 4.51 1.64 -6.41
CA ARG A 136 4.46 0.50 -5.48
C ARG A 136 3.11 -0.20 -5.54
N PHE A 137 2.03 0.56 -5.67
CA PHE A 137 0.68 0.03 -5.86
C PHE A 137 0.59 -0.81 -7.14
N ILE A 138 1.07 -0.29 -8.28
CA ILE A 138 1.07 -1.02 -9.56
C ILE A 138 1.88 -2.31 -9.45
N LYS A 139 3.10 -2.25 -8.88
CA LYS A 139 3.96 -3.42 -8.68
C LYS A 139 3.32 -4.48 -7.77
N ARG A 140 2.67 -4.08 -6.66
CA ARG A 140 1.97 -5.01 -5.75
C ARG A 140 0.68 -5.56 -6.36
N ARG A 141 -0.08 -4.76 -7.11
CA ARG A 141 -1.26 -5.23 -7.85
C ARG A 141 -0.86 -6.25 -8.91
N GLN A 142 0.19 -5.98 -9.68
CA GLN A 142 0.71 -6.91 -10.69
C GLN A 142 1.20 -8.21 -10.06
N ARG A 143 1.76 -8.15 -8.84
CA ARG A 143 2.17 -9.33 -8.08
C ARG A 143 1.00 -10.26 -7.72
N ILE A 144 -0.20 -9.74 -7.49
CA ILE A 144 -1.41 -10.56 -7.27
C ILE A 144 -1.73 -11.37 -8.53
N LEU A 145 -1.60 -10.76 -9.71
CA LEU A 145 -1.78 -11.44 -10.99
C LEU A 145 -0.71 -12.53 -11.21
N GLY A 146 0.54 -12.17 -10.90
CA GLY A 146 1.71 -13.01 -11.15
C GLY A 146 2.14 -12.98 -12.63
N PRO A 147 3.25 -13.65 -12.98
CA PRO A 147 3.68 -13.80 -14.36
C PRO A 147 2.65 -14.63 -15.13
N ASN A 148 2.21 -14.13 -16.29
CA ASN A 148 1.20 -14.75 -17.15
C ASN A 148 -0.11 -15.13 -16.43
N GLY A 149 -0.46 -14.48 -15.32
CA GLY A 149 -1.67 -14.80 -14.55
C GLY A 149 -1.59 -16.10 -13.72
N SER A 150 -0.41 -16.73 -13.63
CA SER A 150 -0.23 -18.02 -12.92
C SER A 150 -0.60 -17.96 -11.44
N THR A 151 -0.23 -16.89 -10.75
CA THR A 151 -0.51 -16.71 -9.31
C THR A 151 -2.01 -16.54 -9.08
N LEU A 152 -2.67 -15.74 -9.92
CA LEU A 152 -4.12 -15.58 -9.88
C LEU A 152 -4.82 -16.91 -10.13
N LYS A 153 -4.40 -17.66 -11.17
CA LYS A 153 -5.05 -18.92 -11.52
C LYS A 153 -4.88 -19.99 -10.46
N ALA A 154 -3.69 -20.08 -9.85
CA ALA A 154 -3.46 -20.97 -8.71
C ALA A 154 -4.37 -20.62 -7.53
N LEU A 155 -4.54 -19.32 -7.24
CA LEU A 155 -5.42 -18.87 -6.18
C LEU A 155 -6.89 -19.25 -6.48
N GLU A 156 -7.38 -19.00 -7.70
CA GLU A 156 -8.74 -19.38 -8.12
C GLU A 156 -9.03 -20.88 -7.93
N LEU A 157 -8.08 -21.75 -8.29
CA LEU A 157 -8.23 -23.21 -8.18
C LEU A 157 -8.18 -23.70 -6.72
N LEU A 158 -7.41 -23.03 -5.87
CA LEU A 158 -7.29 -23.39 -4.46
C LEU A 158 -8.53 -22.99 -3.67
N THR A 159 -9.05 -21.79 -3.90
CA THR A 159 -10.18 -21.23 -3.15
C THR A 159 -11.54 -21.50 -3.80
N SER A 160 -11.57 -22.13 -4.99
CA SER A 160 -12.78 -22.35 -5.80
C SER A 160 -13.55 -21.05 -6.06
N THR A 161 -12.81 -19.95 -6.28
CA THR A 161 -13.37 -18.63 -6.56
C THR A 161 -12.95 -18.14 -7.93
N TYR A 162 -13.78 -17.30 -8.55
CA TYR A 162 -13.39 -16.47 -9.68
C TYR A 162 -12.82 -15.13 -9.16
N ILE A 163 -11.66 -14.69 -9.66
CA ILE A 163 -11.01 -13.47 -9.16
C ILE A 163 -10.67 -12.57 -10.34
N LEU A 164 -11.12 -11.32 -10.28
CA LEU A 164 -10.83 -10.29 -11.27
C LEU A 164 -10.14 -9.10 -10.62
N VAL A 165 -8.88 -8.88 -10.99
CA VAL A 165 -8.08 -7.74 -10.52
C VAL A 165 -8.25 -6.60 -11.53
N HIS A 166 -9.05 -5.59 -11.20
CA HIS A 166 -9.30 -4.45 -12.09
C HIS A 166 -9.19 -3.10 -11.40
N GLY A 167 -8.35 -2.23 -11.97
CA GLY A 167 -8.14 -0.87 -11.49
C GLY A 167 -7.69 -0.83 -10.02
N ASN A 168 -8.61 -0.38 -9.16
CA ASN A 168 -8.39 -0.06 -7.75
C ASN A 168 -9.05 -1.05 -6.78
N THR A 169 -9.64 -2.12 -7.32
CA THR A 169 -10.37 -3.15 -6.59
C THR A 169 -10.01 -4.53 -7.10
N VAL A 170 -10.17 -5.53 -6.24
CA VAL A 170 -10.15 -6.94 -6.63
C VAL A 170 -11.54 -7.47 -6.36
N SER A 171 -12.23 -7.93 -7.41
CA SER A 171 -13.54 -8.58 -7.29
C SER A 171 -13.34 -10.08 -7.20
N ALA A 172 -13.97 -10.73 -6.24
CA ALA A 172 -13.96 -12.17 -6.08
C ALA A 172 -15.41 -12.70 -6.02
N MET A 173 -15.64 -13.89 -6.57
CA MET A 173 -16.92 -14.61 -6.51
C MET A 173 -16.69 -16.07 -6.15
N GLY A 174 -17.52 -16.63 -5.27
CA GLY A 174 -17.45 -18.03 -4.91
C GLY A 174 -17.92 -18.30 -3.48
N PRO A 175 -17.52 -19.42 -2.86
CA PRO A 175 -17.99 -19.81 -1.54
C PRO A 175 -17.38 -18.91 -0.45
N TYR A 176 -18.12 -18.73 0.66
CA TYR A 176 -17.72 -17.85 1.77
C TYR A 176 -16.33 -18.17 2.35
N LYS A 177 -15.97 -19.45 2.50
CA LYS A 177 -14.64 -19.87 2.97
C LYS A 177 -13.54 -19.38 2.01
N GLY A 178 -13.72 -19.60 0.71
CA GLY A 178 -12.80 -19.15 -0.32
C GLY A 178 -12.68 -17.63 -0.38
N LEU A 179 -13.77 -16.89 -0.27
CA LEU A 179 -13.75 -15.42 -0.24
C LEU A 179 -12.95 -14.87 0.95
N LYS A 180 -13.08 -15.46 2.14
CA LYS A 180 -12.31 -15.08 3.33
C LYS A 180 -10.81 -15.28 3.12
N GLU A 181 -10.42 -16.38 2.49
CA GLU A 181 -9.03 -16.66 2.15
C GLU A 181 -8.49 -15.68 1.10
N VAL A 182 -9.23 -15.44 0.01
CA VAL A 182 -8.85 -14.48 -1.03
C VAL A 182 -8.68 -13.07 -0.45
N ARG A 183 -9.60 -12.62 0.41
CA ARG A 183 -9.49 -11.33 1.09
C ARG A 183 -8.20 -11.20 1.88
N ARG A 184 -7.88 -12.20 2.71
CA ARG A 184 -6.62 -12.25 3.47
C ARG A 184 -5.41 -12.17 2.53
N VAL A 185 -5.41 -12.95 1.44
CA VAL A 185 -4.32 -12.97 0.46
C VAL A 185 -4.10 -11.62 -0.22
N VAL A 186 -5.18 -10.96 -0.63
CA VAL A 186 -5.12 -9.66 -1.32
C VAL A 186 -4.64 -8.57 -0.37
N GLU A 187 -5.16 -8.51 0.85
CA GLU A 187 -4.78 -7.52 1.86
C GLU A 187 -3.31 -7.71 2.28
N ASP A 188 -2.87 -8.94 2.56
CA ASP A 188 -1.48 -9.27 2.91
C ASP A 188 -0.52 -8.97 1.76
N CYS A 189 -0.92 -9.26 0.52
CA CYS A 189 -0.12 -8.93 -0.67
C CYS A 189 0.10 -7.41 -0.79
N MET A 190 -0.94 -6.64 -0.52
CA MET A 190 -0.85 -5.18 -0.46
C MET A 190 -0.03 -4.69 0.74
N ASN A 191 0.06 -5.46 1.82
CA ASN A 191 0.92 -5.23 2.98
C ASN A 191 2.35 -5.78 2.85
N ASN A 192 2.81 -6.02 1.61
CA ASN A 192 4.17 -6.45 1.27
C ASN A 192 4.51 -7.93 1.54
N VAL A 193 3.54 -8.76 1.89
CA VAL A 193 3.73 -10.21 1.89
C VAL A 193 3.65 -10.69 0.43
N HIS A 194 4.40 -11.73 0.04
CA HIS A 194 4.29 -12.27 -1.31
C HIS A 194 3.15 -13.31 -1.37
N PRO A 195 2.23 -13.26 -2.35
CA PRO A 195 1.07 -14.16 -2.39
C PRO A 195 1.46 -15.65 -2.49
N ILE A 196 2.61 -15.96 -3.09
CA ILE A 196 3.19 -17.33 -3.14
C ILE A 196 3.28 -17.97 -1.75
N TYR A 197 3.60 -17.20 -0.70
CA TYR A 197 3.68 -17.74 0.66
C TYR A 197 2.33 -18.25 1.16
N LEU A 198 1.27 -17.48 0.90
CA LEU A 198 -0.08 -17.85 1.28
C LEU A 198 -0.64 -18.95 0.37
N ILE A 199 -0.28 -18.97 -0.91
CA ILE A 199 -0.62 -20.09 -1.81
C ILE A 199 -0.01 -21.39 -1.28
N LYS A 200 1.26 -21.38 -0.86
CA LYS A 200 1.89 -22.55 -0.23
C LYS A 200 1.18 -22.94 1.07
N GLU A 201 0.81 -21.96 1.91
CA GLU A 201 0.01 -22.20 3.11
C GLU A 201 -1.32 -22.90 2.77
N LEU A 202 -2.04 -22.42 1.75
CA LEU A 202 -3.31 -22.99 1.30
C LEU A 202 -3.16 -24.40 0.71
N MET A 203 -2.09 -24.65 -0.05
CA MET A 203 -1.78 -25.99 -0.57
C MET A 203 -1.58 -26.98 0.57
N VAL A 204 -0.78 -26.62 1.57
CA VAL A 204 -0.53 -27.47 2.75
C VAL A 204 -1.82 -27.69 3.54
N LYS A 205 -2.62 -26.64 3.78
CA LYS A 205 -3.92 -26.77 4.46
C LYS A 205 -4.88 -27.70 3.72
N ARG A 206 -4.91 -27.63 2.39
CA ARG A 206 -5.80 -28.47 1.58
C ARG A 206 -5.39 -29.94 1.61
N GLU A 207 -4.09 -30.24 1.68
CA GLU A 207 -3.62 -31.62 1.88
C GLU A 207 -3.89 -32.11 3.30
N LEU A 208 -3.58 -31.31 4.33
CA LEU A 208 -3.86 -31.66 5.73
C LEU A 208 -5.35 -31.87 6.02
N ALA A 209 -6.22 -31.11 5.34
CA ALA A 209 -7.68 -31.24 5.50
C ALA A 209 -8.23 -32.58 4.99
N LYS A 210 -7.48 -33.32 4.16
CA LYS A 210 -7.89 -34.66 3.70
C LYS A 210 -7.70 -35.73 4.77
N ASP A 211 -6.79 -35.50 5.72
CA ASP A 211 -6.45 -36.46 6.76
C ASP A 211 -7.42 -36.32 7.95
N PRO A 212 -8.30 -37.31 8.22
CA PRO A 212 -9.31 -37.20 9.28
C PRO A 212 -8.69 -37.17 10.68
N ALA A 213 -7.50 -37.76 10.87
CA ALA A 213 -6.81 -37.81 12.15
C ALA A 213 -6.39 -36.43 12.67
N LEU A 214 -6.09 -35.49 11.77
CA LEU A 214 -5.57 -34.15 12.12
C LEU A 214 -6.67 -33.07 12.14
N ALA A 215 -7.94 -33.43 11.94
CA ALA A 215 -9.04 -32.48 11.80
C ALA A 215 -9.28 -31.60 13.04
N ASN A 216 -9.02 -32.16 14.23
CA ASN A 216 -9.25 -31.48 15.52
C ASN A 216 -7.99 -30.87 16.14
N GLU A 217 -6.83 -31.01 15.48
CA GLU A 217 -5.55 -30.50 15.98
C GLU A 217 -5.16 -29.17 15.33
N SER A 218 -4.36 -28.35 16.01
CA SER A 218 -3.81 -27.14 15.40
C SER A 218 -2.75 -27.49 14.35
N TRP A 219 -2.91 -26.94 13.14
CA TRP A 219 -1.97 -27.16 12.03
C TRP A 219 -0.75 -26.24 12.04
N ASP A 220 -0.61 -25.34 13.02
CA ASP A 220 0.46 -24.32 13.04
C ASP A 220 1.87 -24.91 12.94
N ARG A 221 2.07 -26.15 13.42
CA ARG A 221 3.35 -26.89 13.31
C ARG A 221 3.74 -27.20 11.87
N PHE A 222 2.76 -27.45 11.01
CA PHE A 222 2.96 -27.84 9.61
C PHE A 222 2.96 -26.63 8.66
N LEU A 223 2.40 -25.51 9.10
CA LEU A 223 2.34 -24.30 8.28
C LEU A 223 3.71 -23.61 8.20
N PRO A 224 4.21 -23.29 6.99
CA PRO A 224 5.47 -22.61 6.86
C PRO A 224 5.41 -21.19 7.44
N ASN A 225 6.29 -20.86 8.38
CA ASN A 225 6.33 -19.54 9.00
C ASN A 225 7.23 -18.58 8.19
N PHE A 226 6.62 -17.76 7.34
CA PHE A 226 7.33 -16.78 6.52
C PHE A 226 7.50 -15.41 7.19
N LYS A 227 7.33 -15.31 8.51
CA LYS A 227 7.56 -14.06 9.24
C LYS A 227 8.99 -13.59 9.00
N LYS A 228 9.12 -12.31 8.65
CA LYS A 228 10.42 -11.66 8.52
C LYS A 228 11.12 -11.72 9.87
N ARG A 229 12.14 -12.58 9.99
CA ARG A 229 13.09 -12.54 11.11
C ARG A 229 13.89 -11.26 10.94
N SER A 230 13.48 -10.21 11.64
CA SER A 230 14.24 -8.97 11.72
C SER A 230 15.52 -9.25 12.50
N LEU A 231 16.56 -9.70 11.80
CA LEU A 231 17.89 -9.96 12.38
C LEU A 231 18.60 -8.69 12.85
N SER A 232 18.02 -7.50 12.61
CA SER A 232 18.57 -6.24 13.08
C SER A 232 17.86 -5.77 14.34
N HIS A 233 18.23 -6.30 15.50
CA HIS A 233 18.14 -5.54 16.77
C HIS A 233 19.24 -4.47 16.79
N ARG A 234 19.34 -3.65 15.73
CA ARG A 234 20.35 -2.60 15.68
C ARG A 234 19.87 -1.47 16.56
N ARG A 235 20.52 -1.29 17.71
CA ARG A 235 20.20 -0.23 18.70
C ARG A 235 20.29 1.17 18.09
N VAL A 236 21.09 1.32 17.02
CA VAL A 236 21.30 2.58 16.28
C VAL A 236 21.31 2.28 14.78
N PRO A 237 20.60 3.04 13.91
CA PRO A 237 20.60 2.80 12.47
C PRO A 237 22.01 2.90 11.85
N HIS A 238 22.26 2.19 10.74
CA HIS A 238 23.55 2.22 10.02
C HIS A 238 23.98 3.65 9.63
N LYS A 239 23.00 4.53 9.41
CA LYS A 239 23.22 5.94 9.13
C LYS A 239 22.41 6.76 10.13
N VAL A 240 23.09 7.31 11.13
CA VAL A 240 22.50 8.28 12.06
C VAL A 240 22.53 9.64 11.38
N ASN A 241 21.43 10.03 10.76
CA ASN A 241 21.26 11.41 10.33
C ASN A 241 20.86 12.22 11.56
N ASP A 242 21.83 12.86 12.19
CA ASP A 242 21.59 13.84 13.23
C ASP A 242 20.87 15.07 12.62
N LYS A 243 19.54 15.12 12.82
CA LYS A 243 18.70 16.18 12.28
C LYS A 243 18.78 17.47 13.09
N SER A 244 19.39 17.45 14.27
CA SER A 244 19.57 18.65 15.10
C SER A 244 20.34 19.75 14.35
N LYS A 245 21.26 19.35 13.46
CA LYS A 245 22.10 20.26 12.66
C LYS A 245 21.41 20.83 11.42
N LYS A 246 20.18 20.43 11.11
CA LYS A 246 19.44 20.88 9.92
C LYS A 246 18.07 21.45 10.31
N THR A 247 18.10 22.57 11.03
CA THR A 247 16.89 23.35 11.32
C THR A 247 16.30 23.85 10.01
N TYR A 248 14.98 23.67 9.86
CA TYR A 248 14.27 24.15 8.68
C TYR A 248 14.24 25.68 8.69
N THR A 249 14.83 26.30 7.67
CA THR A 249 14.66 27.72 7.35
C THR A 249 13.78 27.82 6.12
N ALA A 250 12.76 28.68 6.17
CA ALA A 250 11.88 28.94 5.02
C ALA A 250 12.59 29.74 3.92
N PHE A 251 13.65 30.46 4.26
CA PHE A 251 14.45 31.23 3.32
C PHE A 251 15.58 30.37 2.76
N PRO A 252 15.73 30.31 1.41
CA PRO A 252 16.88 29.65 0.81
C PRO A 252 18.17 30.39 1.18
N PRO A 253 19.32 29.70 1.26
CA PRO A 253 20.60 30.38 1.38
C PRO A 253 20.85 31.25 0.15
N ALA A 254 21.60 32.33 0.32
CA ALA A 254 21.99 33.19 -0.80
C ALA A 254 22.74 32.34 -1.85
N PRO A 255 22.46 32.53 -3.15
CA PRO A 255 23.21 31.86 -4.20
C PRO A 255 24.69 32.29 -4.12
N GLU A 256 25.59 31.39 -4.51
CA GLU A 256 27.00 31.74 -4.64
C GLU A 256 27.15 32.80 -5.74
N LYS A 257 27.83 33.90 -5.41
CA LYS A 257 28.04 35.02 -6.33
C LYS A 257 28.91 34.56 -7.50
N SER A 258 28.58 35.01 -8.72
CA SER A 258 29.41 34.68 -9.88
C SER A 258 30.77 35.40 -9.79
N LYS A 259 31.75 34.94 -10.57
CA LYS A 259 33.05 35.64 -10.67
C LYS A 259 32.87 37.09 -11.12
N VAL A 260 31.87 37.36 -11.97
CA VAL A 260 31.55 38.71 -12.44
C VAL A 260 30.97 39.54 -11.30
N ASP A 261 30.05 38.98 -10.51
CA ASP A 261 29.47 39.67 -9.35
C ASP A 261 30.54 39.98 -8.29
N LEU A 262 31.45 39.03 -8.01
CA LEU A 262 32.59 39.25 -7.12
C LEU A 262 33.52 40.36 -7.64
N GLN A 263 33.72 40.45 -8.96
CA GLN A 263 34.51 41.51 -9.59
C GLN A 263 33.79 42.87 -9.57
N ILE A 264 32.46 42.89 -9.72
CA ILE A 264 31.65 44.10 -9.63
C ILE A 264 31.64 44.62 -8.18
N GLU A 265 31.47 43.73 -7.20
CA GLU A 265 31.50 44.06 -5.76
C GLU A 265 32.87 44.54 -5.28
N SER A 266 33.96 43.95 -5.77
CA SER A 266 35.33 44.40 -5.48
C SER A 266 35.73 45.67 -6.24
N GLY A 267 34.91 46.13 -7.19
CA GLY A 267 35.22 47.27 -8.06
C GLY A 267 36.28 46.97 -9.14
N GLU A 268 36.91 45.79 -9.09
CA GLU A 268 37.91 45.35 -10.07
C GLU A 268 37.33 45.25 -11.48
N TYR A 269 36.03 44.98 -11.63
CA TYR A 269 35.39 44.87 -12.92
C TYR A 269 35.50 46.17 -13.74
N PHE A 270 35.43 47.32 -13.07
CA PHE A 270 35.42 48.64 -13.70
C PHE A 270 36.83 49.18 -13.99
N LEU A 271 37.87 48.63 -13.37
CA LEU A 271 39.25 49.07 -13.57
C LEU A 271 39.81 48.54 -14.90
N GLY A 272 40.34 49.46 -15.72
CA GLY A 272 41.11 49.11 -16.91
C GLY A 272 42.40 48.33 -16.57
N LYS A 273 42.93 47.59 -17.54
CA LYS A 273 44.14 46.74 -17.35
C LYS A 273 45.35 47.52 -16.82
N GLU A 274 45.50 48.78 -17.22
CA GLU A 274 46.60 49.65 -16.77
C GLU A 274 46.43 50.11 -15.32
N ALA A 275 45.21 50.46 -14.91
CA ALA A 275 44.90 50.82 -13.53
C ALA A 275 45.14 49.64 -12.57
N LYS A 276 44.78 48.42 -12.98
CA LYS A 276 45.09 47.19 -12.23
C LYS A 276 46.59 46.94 -12.09
N LYS A 277 47.36 47.15 -13.15
CA LYS A 277 48.83 47.01 -13.11
C LYS A 277 49.47 48.02 -12.16
N ARG A 278 49.02 49.28 -12.20
CA ARG A 278 49.51 50.34 -11.31
C ARG A 278 49.21 50.03 -9.85
N ALA A 279 47.98 49.58 -9.55
CA ALA A 279 47.60 49.17 -8.19
C ALA A 279 48.43 47.98 -7.68
N ALA A 280 48.69 46.98 -8.54
CA ALA A 280 49.55 45.85 -8.18
C ALA A 280 51.01 46.25 -7.95
N GLU A 281 51.50 47.25 -8.67
CA GLU A 281 52.85 47.78 -8.50
C GLU A 281 53.00 48.59 -7.21
N THR A 282 52.01 49.43 -6.89
CA THR A 282 51.97 50.16 -5.60
C THR A 282 51.90 49.20 -4.43
N GLU A 283 51.07 48.16 -4.51
CA GLU A 283 50.96 47.14 -3.46
C GLU A 283 52.29 46.39 -3.26
N ARG A 284 52.99 46.02 -4.35
CA ARG A 284 54.33 45.41 -4.26
C ARG A 284 55.36 46.33 -3.60
N GLN A 285 55.33 47.62 -3.93
CA GLN A 285 56.23 48.60 -3.32
C GLN A 285 55.94 48.76 -1.83
N GLU A 286 54.67 48.79 -1.42
CA GLU A 286 54.27 48.83 -0.01
C GLU A 286 54.69 47.56 0.74
N GLN A 287 54.43 46.38 0.19
CA GLN A 287 54.88 45.11 0.78
C GLN A 287 56.41 45.05 0.92
N ALA A 288 57.16 45.57 -0.06
CA ALA A 288 58.61 45.66 0.01
C ALA A 288 59.08 46.62 1.12
N LYS A 289 58.39 47.74 1.34
CA LYS A 289 58.65 48.66 2.46
C LYS A 289 58.38 47.98 3.80
N VAL A 290 57.25 47.29 3.96
CA VAL A 290 56.90 46.56 5.19
C VAL A 290 57.95 45.50 5.51
N LYS A 291 58.32 44.66 4.53
CA LYS A 291 59.38 43.64 4.74
C LYS A 291 60.73 44.26 5.09
N LYS A 292 61.04 45.42 4.52
CA LYS A 292 62.27 46.16 4.86
C LYS A 292 62.22 46.66 6.30
N GLU A 293 61.08 47.16 6.76
CA GLU A 293 60.88 47.57 8.15
C GLU A 293 60.89 46.39 9.12
N GLU A 294 60.26 45.27 8.80
CA GLU A 294 60.31 44.04 9.60
C GLU A 294 61.75 43.53 9.74
N ARG A 295 62.49 43.42 8.62
CA ARG A 295 63.92 43.05 8.66
C ARG A 295 64.76 44.04 9.45
N LYS A 296 64.41 45.33 9.43
CA LYS A 296 65.09 46.35 10.23
C LYS A 296 64.78 46.15 11.72
N ARG A 297 63.52 45.89 12.09
CA ARG A 297 63.11 45.58 13.47
C ARG A 297 63.72 44.28 13.98
N GLU A 298 63.82 43.24 13.16
CA GLU A 298 64.50 41.99 13.50
C GLU A 298 65.98 42.23 13.76
N ARG A 299 66.67 42.97 12.88
CA ARG A 299 68.06 43.36 13.11
C ARG A 299 68.21 44.19 14.38
N GLU A 300 67.34 45.17 14.63
CA GLU A 300 67.37 45.98 15.84
C GLU A 300 67.19 45.13 17.11
N LYS A 301 66.39 44.06 17.07
CA LYS A 301 66.25 43.11 18.18
C LYS A 301 67.52 42.31 18.44
N ASP A 302 68.25 41.90 17.39
CA ASP A 302 69.51 41.16 17.53
C ASP A 302 70.64 42.00 18.17
N PHE A 303 70.56 43.34 18.06
CA PHE A 303 71.53 44.27 18.67
C PHE A 303 71.22 44.63 20.13
N VAL A 304 70.08 44.19 20.68
CA VAL A 304 69.76 44.34 22.11
C VAL A 304 70.19 43.06 22.83
N PRO A 305 71.18 43.11 23.75
CA PRO A 305 71.61 41.95 24.51
C PRO A 305 70.44 41.35 25.30
N PRO A 306 70.25 40.01 25.31
CA PRO A 306 69.24 39.37 26.14
C PRO A 306 69.53 39.63 27.63
N GLU A 307 68.50 39.94 28.41
CA GLU A 307 68.65 40.11 29.86
C GLU A 307 69.00 38.77 30.53
N GLU A 308 70.17 38.68 31.16
CA GLU A 308 70.63 37.46 31.86
C GLU A 308 70.06 37.36 33.28
N PRO A 309 69.57 36.18 33.72
CA PRO A 309 69.16 35.95 35.11
C PRO A 309 70.40 35.74 36.01
N GLY A 310 70.54 36.58 37.03
CA GLY A 310 71.72 36.64 37.91
C GLY A 310 72.15 35.32 38.56
N THR A 311 73.46 35.06 38.55
CA THR A 311 74.10 33.85 39.10
C THR A 311 74.35 33.94 40.61
N GLN A 312 73.82 32.98 41.38
CA GLN A 312 74.19 32.77 42.79
C GLN A 312 75.60 32.16 42.90
N THR A 313 76.51 32.82 43.60
CA THR A 313 77.88 32.35 43.87
C THR A 313 77.92 31.40 45.09
N LYS A 314 78.38 30.15 44.91
CA LYS A 314 78.68 29.21 46.01
C LYS A 314 80.15 29.33 46.46
N LYS A 315 80.37 29.63 47.75
CA LYS A 315 81.68 29.67 48.42
C LYS A 315 82.35 28.29 48.49
N ARG A 316 83.64 28.22 48.15
CA ARG A 316 84.53 27.06 48.33
C ARG A 316 84.86 26.83 49.82
N LYS A 317 84.87 25.57 50.26
CA LYS A 317 85.46 25.11 51.53
C LYS A 317 86.89 24.62 51.28
N THR A 318 87.85 25.12 52.06
CA THR A 318 89.20 24.55 52.23
C THR A 318 89.28 23.83 53.59
N LYS A 319 89.98 22.70 53.65
CA LYS A 319 90.34 21.93 54.85
C LYS A 319 91.81 21.53 54.75
N ALA A 320 92.44 21.49 55.92
CA ALA A 320 93.83 21.17 56.28
C ALA A 320 94.82 22.32 56.05
#